data_AF-A0A7R9D3G2-F1
#
_entry.id   AF-A0A7R9D3G2-F1
#
_cell.length_a   1.000
_cell.length_b   1.000
_cell.length_c   1.000
_cell.angle_alpha   90.00
_cell.angle_beta   90.00
_cell.angle_gamma   90.00
#
_symmetry.space_group_name_H-M   'P 1'
#
loop_
_entity.id
_entity.type
_entity.pdbx_description
1 polymer ?
#
loop_
_entity_poly.entity_id
_entity_poly.type
_entity_poly.pdbx_seq_one_letter_code
_entity_poly.pdbx_strand_id
1 'polypeptide(L)' 'MKSTLVLALVCLAALVSGYAVPEKERKVLADKEFLSRQKQILRLFVRIQQPTLYQDLIEISKSYSIEENIDKYA' A
#
# COMPACT_ATOMS: atom_id res chain seq x y z
N MET A 1 15.18 44.37 -19.45
CA MET A 1 14.08 43.50 -19.91
C MET A 1 14.54 42.12 -20.40
N LYS A 2 15.62 42.01 -21.20
CA LYS A 2 16.10 40.69 -21.68
C LYS A 2 16.70 39.83 -20.56
N SER A 3 17.52 40.41 -19.67
CA SER A 3 18.13 39.69 -18.55
C SER A 3 17.14 39.19 -17.50
N THR A 4 16.05 39.93 -17.27
CA THR A 4 14.99 39.54 -16.33
C THR A 4 14.16 38.38 -16.87
N LEU A 5 13.96 38.31 -18.18
CA LEU A 5 13.29 37.19 -18.84
C LEU A 5 14.14 35.92 -18.76
N VAL A 6 15.45 36.02 -18.99
CA VAL A 6 16.37 34.87 -18.89
C VAL A 6 16.39 34.31 -17.47
N LEU A 7 16.45 35.18 -16.45
CA LEU A 7 16.44 34.75 -15.05
C LEU A 7 15.12 34.06 -14.67
N ALA A 8 13.97 34.59 -15.13
CA ALA A 8 12.67 33.96 -14.92
C ALA A 8 12.60 32.56 -15.57
N LEU A 9 13.17 32.40 -16.76
CA LEU A 9 13.18 31.13 -17.51
C LEU A 9 14.06 30.06 -16.83
N VAL A 10 15.21 30.45 -16.28
CA VAL A 10 16.09 29.55 -15.51
C VAL A 10 15.42 29.09 -14.21
N CYS A 11 14.73 29.99 -13.50
CA CYS A 11 13.99 29.63 -12.29
C CYS A 11 12.84 28.65 -12.58
N LEU A 12 12.12 28.83 -13.69
CA LEU A 12 11.06 27.91 -14.13
C LEU A 12 11.62 26.53 -14.51
N ALA A 13 12.77 26.47 -15.18
CA ALA A 13 13.42 25.21 -15.53
C ALA A 13 13.91 24.44 -14.29
N ALA A 14 14.43 25.14 -13.28
CA ALA A 14 14.84 24.55 -12.01
C ALA A 14 13.64 23.94 -11.26
N LEU A 15 12.49 24.61 -11.24
CA LEU A 15 11.26 24.11 -10.63
C LEU A 15 10.73 22.83 -11.30
N VAL A 16 10.81 22.73 -12.62
CA VAL A 16 10.39 21.52 -13.36
C VAL A 16 11.32 20.34 -13.08
N SER A 17 12.63 20.57 -12.91
CA SER A 17 13.60 19.50 -12.62
C SER A 17 13.47 18.89 -11.22
N GLY A 18 12.87 19.62 -10.26
CA GLY A 18 12.62 19.15 -8.89
C GLY A 18 11.34 18.32 -8.74
N TYR A 19 10.44 18.36 -9.74
CA TYR A 19 9.35 17.41 -9.83
C TYR A 19 9.90 16.09 -10.39
N ALA A 20 10.51 15.31 -9.50
CA ALA A 20 10.67 13.88 -9.74
C ALA A 20 9.26 13.31 -9.95
N VAL A 21 8.86 13.16 -11.21
CA VAL A 21 7.68 12.38 -11.57
C VAL A 21 7.96 11.02 -10.96
N PRO A 22 7.19 10.58 -9.94
CA PRO A 22 7.42 9.27 -9.36
C PRO A 22 7.38 8.28 -10.51
N GLU A 23 8.46 7.52 -10.65
CA GLU A 23 8.62 6.54 -11.71
C GLU A 23 7.31 5.75 -11.79
N LYS A 24 6.64 5.83 -12.95
CA LYS A 24 5.25 5.41 -13.13
C LYS A 24 5.08 4.06 -12.48
N GLU A 25 4.37 4.02 -11.34
CA GLU A 25 4.31 2.85 -10.47
C GLU A 25 4.16 1.60 -11.33
N ARG A 26 5.14 0.68 -11.24
CA ARG A 26 5.13 -0.57 -12.01
C ARG A 26 3.99 -1.43 -11.47
N LYS A 27 2.78 -1.18 -11.94
CA LYS A 27 1.59 -1.96 -11.62
C LYS A 27 1.63 -3.23 -12.43
N VAL A 28 1.75 -4.36 -11.73
CA VAL A 28 1.61 -5.69 -12.32
C VAL A 28 0.13 -6.07 -12.25
N LEU A 29 -0.44 -6.52 -13.36
CA LEU A 29 -1.80 -7.05 -13.36
C LEU A 29 -1.82 -8.35 -12.57
N ALA A 30 -2.67 -8.40 -11.55
CA ALA A 30 -2.90 -9.59 -10.74
C ALA A 30 -4.32 -10.12 -10.97
N ASP A 31 -4.47 -11.43 -10.82
CA ASP A 31 -5.75 -12.10 -10.89
C ASP A 31 -6.63 -11.77 -9.67
N LYS A 32 -7.94 -12.02 -9.82
CA LYS A 32 -8.92 -11.69 -8.79
C LYS A 32 -8.68 -12.46 -7.49
N GLU A 33 -8.22 -13.70 -7.57
CA GLU A 33 -7.96 -14.52 -6.39
C GLU A 33 -6.78 -13.97 -5.60
N PHE A 34 -5.68 -13.64 -6.29
CA PHE A 34 -4.54 -12.97 -5.68
C PHE A 34 -4.95 -11.66 -5.01
N LEU A 35 -5.72 -10.80 -5.68
CA LEU A 35 -6.18 -9.52 -5.12
C LEU A 35 -7.06 -9.72 -3.88
N SER A 36 -7.89 -10.76 -3.87
CA SER A 36 -8.73 -11.10 -2.71
C SER A 36 -7.86 -11.50 -1.51
N ARG A 37 -6.90 -12.42 -1.71
CA ARG A 37 -5.97 -12.86 -0.68
C ARG A 37 -5.08 -11.71 -0.18
N GLN A 38 -4.57 -10.89 -1.09
CA GLN A 38 -3.77 -9.71 -0.76
C GLN A 38 -4.55 -8.73 0.11
N LYS A 39 -5.83 -8.48 -0.20
CA LYS A 39 -6.69 -7.64 0.62
C LYS A 39 -6.90 -8.24 2.02
N GLN A 40 -7.06 -9.55 2.14
CA GLN A 40 -7.20 -10.21 3.44
C GLN A 40 -5.94 -10.03 4.30
N ILE A 41 -4.76 -10.18 3.71
CA ILE A 41 -3.47 -9.96 4.39
C ILE A 41 -3.35 -8.50 4.85
N LEU A 42 -3.61 -7.54 3.97
CA LEU A 42 -3.47 -6.11 4.29
C LEU A 42 -4.40 -5.64 5.42
N ARG A 43 -5.56 -6.29 5.59
CA ARG A 43 -6.48 -5.98 6.71
C ARG A 43 -5.88 -6.26 8.08
N LEU A 44 -4.94 -7.19 8.18
CA LEU A 44 -4.23 -7.49 9.43
C LEU A 44 -3.28 -6.36 9.87
N PHE A 45 -2.85 -5.51 8.93
CA PHE A 45 -1.94 -4.40 9.20
C PHE A 45 -2.65 -3.09 9.54
N VAL A 46 -3.99 -3.08 9.59
CA VAL A 46 -4.75 -1.89 9.98
C VAL A 46 -4.69 -1.72 11.48
N ARG A 47 -4.05 -0.64 11.95
CA ARG A 47 -3.96 -0.28 13.38
C ARG A 47 -3.42 -1.42 14.26
N ILE A 48 -2.24 -1.93 13.93
CA ILE A 48 -1.59 -3.10 14.56
C ILE A 48 -1.52 -3.01 16.10
N GLN A 49 -1.44 -1.80 16.66
CA GLN A 49 -1.37 -1.57 18.11
C GLN A 49 -2.73 -1.71 18.83
N GLN A 50 -3.83 -1.85 18.09
CA GLN A 50 -5.19 -1.94 18.62
C GLN A 50 -5.85 -3.25 18.17
N PRO A 51 -6.84 -3.78 18.92
CA PRO A 51 -7.67 -4.86 18.43
C PRO A 51 -8.31 -4.49 17.09
N THR A 52 -8.39 -5.48 16.20
CA THR A 52 -8.98 -5.31 14.87
C THR A 52 -10.44 -4.86 14.98
N LEU A 53 -10.87 -3.96 14.08
CA LEU A 53 -12.25 -3.51 13.96
C LEU A 53 -13.08 -4.40 13.01
N TYR A 54 -12.42 -5.35 12.35
CA TYR A 54 -13.04 -6.22 11.37
C TYR A 54 -13.74 -7.39 12.08
N GLN A 55 -15.07 -7.37 12.06
CA GLN A 55 -15.91 -8.33 12.79
C GLN A 55 -15.65 -9.79 12.41
N ASP A 56 -15.44 -10.07 11.12
CA ASP A 56 -15.08 -11.40 10.60
C ASP A 56 -13.74 -11.89 11.15
N LEU A 57 -12.72 -11.01 11.24
CA LEU A 57 -11.44 -11.38 11.85
C LEU A 57 -11.57 -11.64 13.36
N ILE A 58 -12.43 -10.88 14.05
CA ILE A 58 -12.75 -11.12 15.47
C ILE A 58 -13.39 -12.50 15.63
N GLU A 59 -14.38 -12.83 14.78
CA GLU A 59 -15.08 -14.11 14.82
C GLU A 59 -14.13 -15.29 14.53
N ILE A 60 -13.28 -15.18 13.52
CA ILE A 60 -12.24 -16.17 13.21
C ILE A 60 -11.31 -16.35 14.41
N SER A 61 -10.83 -15.24 15.00
CA SER A 61 -9.89 -15.32 16.13
C SER A 61 -10.49 -15.99 17.37
N LYS A 62 -11.81 -15.92 17.55
CA LYS A 62 -12.52 -16.51 18.69
C LYS A 62 -12.94 -17.96 18.46
N SER A 63 -13.22 -18.33 17.21
CA SER A 63 -13.71 -19.66 16.85
C SER A 63 -12.62 -20.63 16.43
N TYR A 64 -11.42 -20.14 16.09
CA TYR A 64 -10.33 -20.99 15.63
C TYR A 64 -9.61 -21.68 16.80
N SER A 65 -9.71 -23.01 16.88
CA SER A 65 -8.88 -23.84 17.79
C SER A 65 -7.58 -24.24 17.09
N ILE A 66 -6.45 -24.03 17.76
CA ILE A 66 -5.13 -24.46 17.27
C ILE A 66 -5.02 -25.98 17.34
N GLU A 67 -5.51 -26.57 18.43
CA GLU A 67 -5.43 -28.00 18.75
C GLU A 67 -6.15 -28.85 17.71
N GLU A 68 -7.35 -28.42 17.30
CA GLU A 68 -8.15 -29.09 16.27
C GLU A 68 -7.56 -28.97 14.86
N ASN A 69 -6.57 -28.09 14.67
CA ASN A 69 -5.99 -27.78 13.36
C ASN A 69 -4.48 -28.08 13.31
N ILE A 70 -3.95 -28.85 14.25
CA ILE A 70 -2.51 -29.16 14.32
C ILE A 70 -2.01 -29.93 13.08
N ASP A 71 -2.90 -30.69 12.45
CA ASP A 71 -2.66 -31.45 11.21
C ASP A 71 -2.40 -30.56 9.98
N LYS A 72 -2.73 -29.28 10.05
CA LYS A 72 -2.52 -28.31 8.96
C LYS A 72 -1.10 -27.73 8.93
N TYR A 73 -0.26 -28.06 9.90
CA TYR A 73 1.11 -27.61 10.01
C TYR A 73 2.05 -28.78 9.74
N ALA A 74 2.79 -28.69 8.63
CA ALA A 74 3.77 -29.68 8.19
C ALA A 74 5.20 -29.22 8.50
#